data_AF-A0A9D6KYF5-F1
#
_entry.id   AF-A0A9D6KYF5-F1
#
_cell.length_a   1.000
_cell.length_b   1.000
_cell.length_c   1.000
_cell.angle_alpha   90.00
_cell.angle_beta   90.00
_cell.angle_gamma   90.00
#
_symmetry.space_group_name_H-M   'P 1'
#
loop_
_entity.id
_entity.type
_entity.pdbx_description
1 polymer ?
#
loop_
_entity_poly.entity_id
_entity_poly.type
_entity_poly.pdbx_seq_one_letter_code
_entity_poly.pdbx_strand_id
1 'polypeptide(L)'
;MVSSIVPGVTGAGVLAVDRRLARTPVQDGRSRDGGGAQDRVELSGPAAFAASRESVANGLAQVQQALTVARDAQTTLLKVADPNATQSDLATALQDYGARYNVAAETNGLVRGQTLSVSAEPGSPPLSIAGSDLSLGGEVLGISSSATSGNGALAIMAQGSLDRLQGVLDKLSEANGALQAHQGFLGVAQNANSSVTDLNADSARLLALQVRQGLEAAGNRPIANVEPQAVLALFRA
;
A
#
# COMPACT_ATOMS: atom_id res chain seq x y z
N MET A 1 -49.54 26.43 -43.12
CA MET A 1 -49.98 26.69 -41.74
C MET A 1 -48.81 26.37 -40.83
N VAL A 2 -47.94 27.36 -40.61
CA VAL A 2 -47.73 28.16 -39.38
C VAL A 2 -47.09 27.37 -38.22
N SER A 3 -45.94 27.91 -37.82
CA SER A 3 -44.94 27.57 -36.81
C SER A 3 -45.41 27.20 -35.40
N SER A 4 -44.53 26.49 -34.68
CA SER A 4 -44.06 26.92 -33.36
C SER A 4 -42.62 26.45 -33.11
N ILE A 5 -41.76 27.43 -32.86
CA ILE A 5 -40.34 27.39 -32.51
C ILE A 5 -40.26 27.71 -30.99
N VAL A 6 -39.24 27.20 -30.29
CA VAL A 6 -38.32 27.94 -29.37
C VAL A 6 -37.93 27.13 -28.12
N PRO A 7 -36.67 27.28 -27.64
CA PRO A 7 -35.77 26.19 -27.26
C PRO A 7 -35.05 26.39 -25.89
N GLY A 8 -34.05 25.55 -25.62
CA GLY A 8 -32.94 25.82 -24.68
C GLY A 8 -32.46 24.52 -24.02
N VAL A 9 -31.18 24.20 -23.87
CA VAL A 9 -29.92 24.93 -24.06
C VAL A 9 -28.79 23.90 -24.30
N THR A 10 -27.88 24.32 -25.17
CA THR A 10 -26.52 23.87 -25.54
C THR A 10 -25.63 23.34 -24.40
N GLY A 11 -24.59 22.52 -24.61
CA GLY A 11 -23.88 22.26 -25.86
C GLY A 11 -22.78 21.20 -25.74
N ALA A 12 -22.30 20.84 -26.92
CA ALA A 12 -21.30 19.84 -27.24
C ALA A 12 -19.87 20.20 -26.79
N GLY A 13 -19.00 19.20 -26.76
CA GLY A 13 -17.57 19.35 -26.51
C GLY A 13 -16.81 20.02 -27.66
N VAL A 14 -15.51 19.71 -27.72
CA VAL A 14 -14.51 19.93 -28.79
C VAL A 14 -13.25 20.62 -28.26
N LEU A 15 -12.20 19.80 -28.16
CA LEU A 15 -10.81 19.99 -28.61
C LEU A 15 -10.20 21.39 -28.77
N ALA A 16 -9.02 21.52 -28.15
CA ALA A 16 -7.77 22.09 -28.67
C ALA A 16 -7.79 23.48 -29.31
N VAL A 17 -7.25 24.50 -28.62
CA VAL A 17 -6.39 25.54 -29.24
C VAL A 17 -5.39 26.10 -28.21
N ASP A 18 -4.12 25.97 -28.56
CA ASP A 18 -2.93 26.64 -28.01
C ASP A 18 -3.08 28.18 -27.96
N ARG A 19 -2.78 28.81 -26.82
CA ARG A 19 -2.60 30.28 -26.72
C ARG A 19 -1.30 30.63 -26.01
N ARG A 20 -0.16 30.38 -26.67
CA ARG A 20 1.07 31.14 -26.41
C ARG A 20 0.85 32.62 -26.78
N LEU A 21 1.35 33.51 -25.91
CA LEU A 21 1.34 34.98 -25.98
C LEU A 21 0.01 35.70 -25.69
N ALA A 22 -0.19 36.05 -24.41
CA ALA A 22 -0.75 37.36 -24.06
C ALA A 22 0.24 38.07 -23.13
N ARG A 23 0.81 39.15 -23.66
CA ARG A 23 1.83 40.02 -23.07
C ARG A 23 1.18 40.90 -21.99
N THR A 24 1.87 41.06 -20.86
CA THR A 24 1.50 41.88 -19.68
C THR A 24 1.12 43.32 -20.06
N PRO A 25 0.24 43.96 -19.28
CA PRO A 25 0.70 45.16 -18.59
C PRO A 25 0.41 45.17 -17.09
N VAL A 26 1.29 45.89 -16.41
CA VAL A 26 1.47 46.13 -14.98
C VAL A 26 0.34 47.00 -14.42
N GLN A 27 -0.19 46.67 -13.24
CA GLN A 27 -0.57 47.66 -12.23
C GLN A 27 -0.72 47.04 -10.81
N ASP A 28 0.27 47.37 -9.99
CA ASP A 28 0.23 47.73 -8.56
C ASP A 28 -0.46 46.82 -7.53
N GLY A 29 0.37 45.99 -6.89
CA GLY A 29 0.77 46.26 -5.51
C GLY A 29 -0.23 45.96 -4.40
N ARG A 30 -0.19 44.72 -3.88
CA ARG A 30 -0.31 44.45 -2.44
C ARG A 30 0.25 43.06 -2.09
N SER A 31 1.30 43.11 -1.27
CA SER A 31 1.78 42.09 -0.34
C SER A 31 2.04 40.67 -0.86
N ARG A 32 3.29 40.52 -1.29
CA ARG A 32 4.17 39.35 -1.19
C ARG A 32 3.97 38.59 0.13
N ASP A 33 3.46 37.37 0.06
CA ASP A 33 3.92 36.30 0.92
C ASP A 33 4.23 35.07 0.05
N GLY A 34 5.50 34.68 0.10
CA GLY A 34 6.09 33.70 -0.79
C GLY A 34 5.92 32.30 -0.24
N GLY A 35 5.13 31.49 -0.94
CA GLY A 35 5.23 30.04 -0.90
C GLY A 35 5.19 29.56 -2.34
N GLY A 36 6.35 29.47 -2.99
CA GLY A 36 6.44 28.76 -4.26
C GLY A 36 5.80 27.38 -4.05
N ALA A 37 4.98 26.96 -5.02
CA ALA A 37 4.52 25.59 -5.13
C ALA A 37 5.76 24.70 -5.28
N GLN A 38 6.38 24.39 -4.14
CA GLN A 38 7.30 23.31 -4.01
C GLN A 38 6.44 22.08 -4.27
N ASP A 39 6.70 21.44 -5.39
CA ASP A 39 6.43 20.04 -5.61
C ASP A 39 7.14 19.25 -4.49
N ARG A 40 6.54 19.28 -3.28
CA ARG A 40 6.98 18.46 -2.17
C ARG A 40 6.46 17.08 -2.50
N VAL A 41 7.35 16.26 -3.04
CA VAL A 41 7.27 14.83 -2.83
C VAL A 41 7.30 14.66 -1.32
N GLU A 42 6.13 14.53 -0.69
CA GLU A 42 6.04 14.06 0.69
C GLU A 42 6.56 12.62 0.67
N LEU A 43 7.88 12.50 0.78
CA LEU A 43 8.55 11.27 1.13
C LEU A 43 7.92 10.87 2.45
N SER A 44 7.01 9.90 2.36
CA SER A 44 6.24 9.43 3.49
C SER A 44 7.18 9.23 4.66
N GLY A 45 6.85 9.84 5.81
CA GLY A 45 7.74 9.85 6.95
C GLY A 45 8.10 8.42 7.41
N PRO A 46 9.17 8.25 8.19
CA PRO A 46 9.61 6.94 8.69
C PRO A 46 8.49 6.14 9.40
N ALA A 47 7.51 6.83 10.00
CA ALA A 47 6.31 6.23 10.59
C ALA A 47 5.39 5.55 9.57
N ALA A 48 5.21 6.11 8.37
CA ALA A 48 4.36 5.53 7.33
C ALA A 48 5.01 4.28 6.71
N PHE A 49 6.34 4.26 6.59
CA PHE A 49 7.09 3.06 6.21
C PHE A 49 7.05 1.96 7.28
N ALA A 50 7.06 2.32 8.57
CA ALA A 50 6.87 1.37 9.66
C ALA A 50 5.47 0.75 9.64
N ALA A 51 4.42 1.57 9.50
CA ALA A 51 3.04 1.10 9.38
C ALA A 51 2.83 0.20 8.14
N SER A 52 3.45 0.54 7.01
CA SER A 52 3.36 -0.28 5.80
C SER A 52 4.03 -1.64 5.99
N ARG A 53 5.18 -1.71 6.68
CA ARG A 53 5.83 -2.99 6.99
C ARG A 53 5.02 -3.85 7.94
N GLU A 54 4.44 -3.25 8.98
CA GLU A 54 3.56 -3.96 9.89
C GLU A 54 2.32 -4.49 9.15
N SER A 55 1.72 -3.68 8.27
CA SER A 55 0.61 -4.12 7.42
C SER A 55 0.99 -5.29 6.52
N VAL A 56 2.15 -5.23 5.84
CA VAL A 56 2.62 -6.33 4.99
C VAL A 56 2.98 -7.58 5.81
N ALA A 57 3.60 -7.43 6.98
CA ALA A 57 3.92 -8.55 7.87
C ALA A 57 2.65 -9.25 8.37
N ASN A 58 1.64 -8.48 8.79
CA ASN A 58 0.34 -8.99 9.17
C ASN A 58 -0.36 -9.67 7.99
N GLY A 59 -0.29 -9.07 6.79
CA GLY A 59 -0.85 -9.66 5.59
C GLY A 59 -0.20 -10.99 5.20
N LEU A 60 1.12 -11.08 5.29
CA LEU A 60 1.85 -12.34 5.07
C LEU A 60 1.46 -13.41 6.09
N ALA A 61 1.36 -13.07 7.36
CA ALA A 61 0.93 -14.01 8.40
C ALA A 61 -0.46 -14.57 8.10
N GLN A 62 -1.41 -13.72 7.68
CA GLN A 62 -2.75 -14.14 7.29
C GLN A 62 -2.75 -15.01 6.02
N VAL A 63 -1.97 -14.66 4.99
CA VAL A 63 -1.86 -15.49 3.77
C VAL A 63 -1.23 -16.85 4.08
N GLN A 64 -0.21 -16.92 4.93
CA GLN A 64 0.43 -18.18 5.33
C GLN A 64 -0.50 -19.08 6.16
N GLN A 65 -1.28 -18.49 7.07
CA GLN A 65 -2.29 -19.23 7.80
C GLN A 65 -3.39 -19.74 6.85
N ALA A 66 -3.84 -18.93 5.90
CA ALA A 66 -4.82 -19.35 4.89
C ALA A 66 -4.29 -20.50 4.01
N LEU A 67 -3.02 -20.45 3.60
CA LEU A 67 -2.35 -21.54 2.88
C LEU A 67 -2.28 -22.82 3.72
N THR A 68 -2.07 -22.71 5.03
CA THR A 68 -2.04 -23.88 5.93
C THR A 68 -3.43 -24.53 6.00
N VAL A 69 -4.49 -23.74 6.16
CA VAL A 69 -5.87 -24.23 6.16
C VAL A 69 -6.25 -24.83 4.80
N ALA A 70 -5.80 -24.22 3.69
CA ALA A 70 -6.02 -24.75 2.35
C ALA A 70 -5.32 -26.12 2.15
N ARG A 71 -4.11 -26.30 2.67
CA ARG A 71 -3.42 -27.62 2.65
C ARG A 71 -4.16 -28.65 3.51
N ASP A 72 -4.62 -28.27 4.70
CA ASP A 72 -5.45 -29.14 5.54
C ASP A 72 -6.74 -29.54 4.80
N ALA A 73 -7.36 -28.61 4.07
CA ALA A 73 -8.52 -28.90 3.21
C ALA A 73 -8.16 -29.90 2.12
N GLN A 74 -7.01 -29.75 1.46
CA GLN A 74 -6.53 -30.69 0.44
C GLN A 74 -6.37 -32.10 1.01
N THR A 75 -5.73 -32.23 2.17
CA THR A 75 -5.55 -33.55 2.82
C THR A 75 -6.90 -34.18 3.19
N THR A 76 -7.88 -33.36 3.60
CA THR A 76 -9.22 -33.82 3.93
C THR A 76 -9.97 -34.26 2.67
N LEU A 77 -9.91 -33.48 1.59
CA LEU A 77 -10.51 -33.82 0.30
C LEU A 77 -9.92 -35.11 -0.29
N LEU A 78 -8.61 -35.33 -0.15
CA LEU A 78 -7.96 -36.56 -0.58
C LEU A 78 -8.47 -37.78 0.21
N LYS A 79 -8.69 -37.63 1.52
CA LYS A 79 -9.32 -38.68 2.34
C LYS A 79 -10.79 -38.91 1.95
N VAL A 80 -11.51 -37.86 1.59
CA VAL A 80 -12.92 -37.96 1.16
C VAL A 80 -13.03 -38.62 -0.22
N ALA A 81 -12.03 -38.42 -1.08
CA ALA A 81 -11.94 -39.04 -2.40
C ALA A 81 -11.44 -40.50 -2.35
N ASP A 82 -10.88 -40.97 -1.24
CA ASP A 82 -10.41 -42.35 -1.10
C ASP A 82 -11.59 -43.32 -1.05
N PRO A 83 -11.74 -44.22 -2.04
CA PRO A 83 -12.83 -45.19 -2.06
C PRO A 83 -12.75 -46.22 -0.92
N ASN A 84 -11.61 -46.34 -0.25
CA ASN A 84 -11.40 -47.28 0.86
C ASN A 84 -11.67 -46.67 2.23
N ALA A 85 -11.91 -45.36 2.32
CA ALA A 85 -12.14 -44.67 3.59
C ALA A 85 -13.45 -45.16 4.25
N THR A 86 -13.39 -45.49 5.54
CA THR A 86 -14.60 -45.85 6.28
C THR A 86 -15.43 -44.60 6.60
N GLN A 87 -16.73 -44.77 6.86
CA GLN A 87 -17.59 -43.65 7.28
C GLN A 87 -17.10 -42.97 8.56
N SER A 88 -16.48 -43.73 9.48
CA SER A 88 -15.92 -43.19 10.71
C SER A 88 -14.70 -42.30 10.44
N ASP A 89 -13.83 -42.72 9.52
CA ASP A 89 -12.63 -41.96 9.14
C ASP A 89 -13.01 -40.65 8.43
N LEU A 90 -14.01 -40.72 7.54
CA LEU A 90 -14.56 -39.56 6.84
C LEU A 90 -15.15 -38.55 7.82
N ALA A 91 -16.01 -39.01 8.73
CA ALA A 91 -16.65 -38.15 9.74
C ALA A 91 -15.59 -37.48 10.63
N THR A 92 -14.59 -38.23 11.07
CA THR A 92 -13.48 -37.71 11.89
C THR A 92 -12.69 -36.65 11.12
N ALA A 93 -12.31 -36.92 9.87
CA ALA A 93 -11.55 -35.98 9.05
C ALA A 93 -12.32 -34.67 8.79
N LEU A 94 -13.62 -34.75 8.48
CA LEU A 94 -14.46 -33.57 8.28
C LEU A 94 -14.66 -32.78 9.58
N GLN A 95 -14.82 -33.46 10.71
CA GLN A 95 -14.96 -32.81 12.01
C GLN A 95 -13.67 -32.11 12.45
N ASP A 96 -12.52 -32.78 12.31
CA ASP A 96 -11.20 -32.23 12.61
C ASP A 96 -10.90 -31.01 11.73
N TYR A 97 -11.20 -31.10 10.43
CA TYR A 97 -11.06 -29.98 9.52
C TYR A 97 -11.97 -28.82 9.91
N GLY A 98 -13.25 -29.08 10.18
CA GLY A 98 -14.20 -28.05 10.61
C GLY A 98 -13.76 -27.32 11.87
N ALA A 99 -13.22 -28.04 12.86
CA ALA A 99 -12.67 -27.43 14.07
C ALA A 99 -11.48 -26.50 13.78
N ARG A 100 -10.53 -26.95 12.95
CA ARG A 100 -9.37 -26.14 12.54
C ARG A 100 -9.77 -24.92 11.71
N TYR A 101 -10.71 -25.10 10.79
CA TYR A 101 -11.28 -24.01 10.00
C TYR A 101 -11.90 -22.96 10.93
N ASN A 102 -12.71 -23.36 11.91
CA ASN A 102 -13.37 -22.42 12.83
C ASN A 102 -12.35 -21.58 13.61
N VAL A 103 -11.31 -22.21 14.15
CA VAL A 103 -10.22 -21.49 14.85
C VAL A 103 -9.51 -20.51 13.92
N ALA A 104 -9.27 -20.90 12.66
CA ALA A 104 -8.66 -19.99 11.69
C ALA A 104 -9.60 -18.86 11.26
N ALA A 105 -10.90 -19.14 11.08
CA ALA A 105 -11.91 -18.19 10.66
C ALA A 105 -12.19 -17.07 11.69
N GLU A 106 -11.92 -17.33 12.98
CA GLU A 106 -11.99 -16.32 14.04
C GLU A 106 -10.96 -15.20 13.86
N THR A 107 -9.78 -15.53 13.33
CA THR A 107 -8.63 -14.63 13.24
C THR A 107 -8.29 -14.22 11.82
N ASN A 108 -8.79 -14.94 10.81
CA ASN A 108 -8.39 -14.79 9.43
C ASN A 108 -9.60 -14.69 8.49
N GLY A 109 -9.87 -13.48 8.02
CA GLY A 109 -10.95 -13.19 7.09
C GLY A 109 -10.76 -13.81 5.70
N LEU A 110 -9.52 -14.06 5.25
CA LEU A 110 -9.25 -14.61 3.92
C LEU A 110 -9.88 -15.99 3.73
N VAL A 111 -9.88 -16.79 4.80
CA VAL A 111 -10.42 -18.16 4.85
C VAL A 111 -11.95 -18.17 4.78
N ARG A 112 -12.58 -17.02 5.10
CA ARG A 112 -14.03 -16.80 5.03
C ARG A 112 -14.48 -16.13 3.73
N GLY A 113 -13.58 -15.96 2.76
CA GLY A 113 -13.87 -15.22 1.53
C GLY A 113 -13.80 -13.70 1.68
N GLN A 114 -13.32 -13.17 2.80
CA GLN A 114 -13.18 -11.72 2.96
C GLN A 114 -11.94 -11.20 2.23
N THR A 115 -12.03 -9.96 1.77
CA THR A 115 -10.89 -9.26 1.19
C THR A 115 -10.00 -8.68 2.27
N LEU A 116 -8.70 -8.97 2.19
CA LEU A 116 -7.69 -8.34 3.03
C LEU A 116 -7.11 -7.11 2.31
N SER A 117 -7.07 -5.98 3.00
CA SER A 117 -6.39 -4.77 2.54
C SER A 117 -5.03 -4.64 3.19
N VAL A 118 -3.97 -4.61 2.37
CA VAL A 118 -2.58 -4.45 2.81
C VAL A 118 -2.02 -3.13 2.31
N SER A 119 -1.63 -2.25 3.22
CA SER A 119 -0.92 -1.01 2.89
C SER A 119 0.56 -1.34 2.63
N ALA A 120 0.87 -1.75 1.41
CA ALA A 120 2.23 -2.15 1.01
C ALA A 120 3.15 -0.98 0.70
N GLU A 121 2.59 0.18 0.34
CA GLU A 121 3.32 1.36 -0.08
C GLU A 121 2.77 2.62 0.59
N PRO A 122 3.63 3.43 1.20
CA PRO A 122 3.20 4.72 1.73
C PRO A 122 2.69 5.66 0.62
N GLY A 123 1.46 6.14 0.74
CA GLY A 123 0.85 7.08 -0.22
C GLY A 123 0.16 6.42 -1.42
N SER A 124 0.27 5.10 -1.58
CA SER A 124 -0.44 4.32 -2.60
C SER A 124 -1.75 3.72 -2.05
N PRO A 125 -2.74 3.40 -2.90
CA PRO A 125 -3.90 2.65 -2.47
C PRO A 125 -3.51 1.26 -1.91
N PRO A 126 -4.21 0.74 -0.89
CA PRO A 126 -3.93 -0.58 -0.34
C PRO A 126 -4.08 -1.70 -1.38
N LEU A 127 -3.17 -2.68 -1.33
CA LEU A 127 -3.28 -3.92 -2.08
C LEU A 127 -4.45 -4.73 -1.54
N SER A 128 -5.33 -5.16 -2.45
CA SER A 128 -6.50 -5.97 -2.14
C SER A 128 -6.22 -7.44 -2.45
N ILE A 129 -6.24 -8.29 -1.43
CA ILE A 129 -6.10 -9.74 -1.56
C ILE A 129 -7.48 -10.36 -1.35
N ALA A 130 -8.04 -10.94 -2.41
CA ALA A 130 -9.33 -11.61 -2.34
C ALA A 130 -9.18 -12.95 -1.60
N GLY A 131 -9.93 -13.12 -0.50
CA GLY A 131 -10.09 -14.40 0.15
C GLY A 131 -10.97 -15.35 -0.66
N SER A 132 -11.06 -16.60 -0.19
CA SER A 132 -12.01 -17.58 -0.72
C SER A 132 -12.60 -18.38 0.44
N ASP A 133 -13.89 -18.69 0.38
CA ASP A 133 -14.54 -19.41 1.48
C ASP A 133 -14.15 -20.89 1.46
N LEU A 134 -13.34 -21.27 2.46
CA LEU A 134 -12.89 -22.64 2.68
C LEU A 134 -13.81 -23.42 3.64
N SER A 135 -15.00 -22.92 3.95
CA SER A 135 -15.94 -23.64 4.82
C SER A 135 -16.43 -24.95 4.18
N LEU A 136 -16.75 -25.96 5.00
CA LEU A 136 -17.40 -27.17 4.52
C LEU A 136 -18.80 -26.85 3.98
N GLY A 137 -19.03 -27.12 2.70
CA GLY A 137 -20.25 -26.74 1.98
C GLY A 137 -20.19 -25.32 1.40
N GLY A 138 -19.05 -24.64 1.52
CA GLY A 138 -18.81 -23.31 0.97
C GLY A 138 -18.49 -23.30 -0.52
N GLU A 139 -18.00 -22.16 -1.00
CA GLU A 139 -17.67 -21.94 -2.42
C GLU A 139 -16.59 -22.92 -2.92
N VAL A 140 -15.53 -23.10 -2.13
CA VAL A 140 -14.37 -23.92 -2.52
C VAL A 140 -14.60 -25.39 -2.20
N LEU A 141 -15.09 -25.70 -0.99
CA LEU A 141 -15.36 -27.07 -0.56
C LEU A 141 -16.84 -27.38 -0.70
N GLY A 142 -17.23 -27.97 -1.83
CA GLY A 142 -18.63 -28.39 -2.08
C GLY A 142 -19.10 -29.58 -1.25
N ILE A 143 -18.35 -29.99 -0.21
CA ILE A 143 -18.62 -31.15 0.62
C ILE A 143 -19.23 -30.71 1.94
N SER A 144 -20.45 -31.16 2.21
CA SER A 144 -21.11 -30.93 3.49
C SER A 144 -20.43 -31.67 4.63
N SER A 145 -20.49 -31.11 5.84
CA SER A 145 -20.06 -31.79 7.08
C SER A 145 -20.79 -33.11 7.36
N SER A 146 -21.96 -33.32 6.76
CA SER A 146 -22.77 -34.54 6.88
C SER A 146 -22.63 -35.50 5.68
N ALA A 147 -21.53 -35.44 4.93
CA ALA A 147 -21.33 -36.30 3.77
C ALA A 147 -21.25 -37.80 4.18
N THR A 148 -21.88 -38.66 3.38
CA THR A 148 -21.91 -40.11 3.58
C THR A 148 -21.06 -40.83 2.53
N SER A 149 -20.27 -41.81 2.98
CA SER A 149 -19.43 -42.66 2.14
C SER A 149 -20.28 -43.53 1.21
N GLY A 150 -19.70 -43.92 0.07
CA GLY A 150 -20.37 -44.77 -0.94
C GLY A 150 -21.22 -44.02 -1.97
N ASN A 151 -21.41 -42.70 -1.84
CA ASN A 151 -22.00 -41.90 -2.91
C ASN A 151 -20.93 -41.63 -3.99
N GLY A 152 -21.09 -42.18 -5.20
CA GLY A 152 -20.21 -41.85 -6.34
C GLY A 152 -20.15 -40.35 -6.65
N ALA A 153 -21.20 -39.60 -6.28
CA ALA A 153 -21.22 -38.15 -6.35
C ALA A 153 -20.21 -37.47 -5.41
N LEU A 154 -19.86 -38.10 -4.28
CA LEU A 154 -18.92 -37.53 -3.30
C LEU A 154 -17.51 -37.44 -3.87
N ALA A 155 -17.06 -38.46 -4.60
CA ALA A 155 -15.76 -38.44 -5.27
C ALA A 155 -15.70 -37.35 -6.35
N ILE A 156 -16.79 -37.16 -7.11
CA ILE A 156 -16.89 -36.10 -8.13
C ILE A 156 -16.87 -34.72 -7.47
N MET A 157 -17.60 -34.53 -6.36
CA MET A 157 -17.59 -33.27 -5.60
C MET A 157 -16.22 -33.00 -4.97
N ALA A 158 -15.54 -34.04 -4.47
CA ALA A 158 -14.19 -33.92 -3.93
C ALA A 158 -13.19 -33.51 -5.01
N GLN A 159 -13.26 -34.11 -6.20
CA GLN A 159 -12.42 -33.73 -7.33
C GLN A 159 -12.66 -32.28 -7.75
N GLY A 160 -13.92 -31.87 -7.92
CA GLY A 160 -14.25 -30.48 -8.26
C GLY A 160 -13.85 -29.47 -7.16
N SER A 161 -13.86 -29.89 -5.89
CA SER A 161 -13.37 -29.08 -4.78
C SER A 161 -11.83 -28.99 -4.80
N LEU A 162 -11.12 -30.05 -5.18
CA LEU A 162 -9.66 -30.05 -5.36
C LEU A 162 -9.24 -29.08 -6.47
N ASP A 163 -9.96 -29.06 -7.59
CA ASP A 163 -9.65 -28.16 -8.71
C ASP A 163 -9.85 -26.69 -8.30
N ARG A 164 -10.94 -26.37 -7.60
CA ARG A 164 -11.15 -25.01 -7.05
C ARG A 164 -10.09 -24.65 -6.01
N LEU A 165 -9.76 -25.58 -5.13
CA LEU A 165 -8.76 -25.39 -4.08
C LEU A 165 -7.37 -25.14 -4.66
N GLN A 166 -7.00 -25.82 -5.75
CA GLN A 166 -5.75 -25.55 -6.48
C GLN A 166 -5.71 -24.10 -6.98
N GLY A 167 -6.80 -23.63 -7.61
CA GLY A 167 -6.89 -22.23 -8.04
C GLY A 167 -6.78 -21.22 -6.87
N VAL A 168 -7.28 -21.57 -5.69
CA VAL A 168 -7.11 -20.74 -4.47
C VAL A 168 -5.67 -20.79 -3.97
N LEU A 169 -5.04 -21.96 -3.95
CA LEU A 169 -3.63 -22.12 -3.56
C LEU A 169 -2.69 -21.31 -4.46
N ASP A 170 -2.94 -21.32 -5.77
CA ASP A 170 -2.16 -20.54 -6.74
C ASP A 170 -2.29 -19.04 -6.48
N LYS A 171 -3.52 -18.54 -6.30
CA LYS A 171 -3.77 -17.12 -5.97
C LYS A 171 -3.13 -16.71 -4.64
N LEU A 172 -3.23 -17.54 -3.61
CA LEU A 172 -2.60 -17.27 -2.31
C LEU A 172 -1.07 -17.31 -2.40
N SER A 173 -0.51 -18.20 -3.21
CA SER A 173 0.94 -18.27 -3.46
C SER A 173 1.44 -17.04 -4.22
N GLU A 174 0.71 -16.61 -5.25
CA GLU A 174 1.00 -15.37 -5.99
C GLU A 174 0.94 -14.14 -5.06
N ALA A 175 -0.11 -14.03 -4.24
CA ALA A 175 -0.24 -12.98 -3.24
C ALA A 175 0.91 -13.00 -2.22
N ASN A 176 1.33 -14.18 -1.76
CA ASN A 176 2.48 -14.34 -0.87
C ASN A 176 3.79 -13.86 -1.55
N GLY A 177 4.01 -14.23 -2.81
CA GLY A 177 5.15 -13.77 -3.60
C GLY A 177 5.17 -12.25 -3.79
N ALA A 178 4.02 -11.65 -4.11
CA ALA A 178 3.87 -10.20 -4.25
C ALA A 178 4.15 -9.46 -2.93
N LEU A 179 3.60 -9.93 -1.82
CA LEU A 179 3.83 -9.34 -0.50
C LEU A 179 5.31 -9.45 -0.07
N GLN A 180 5.97 -10.58 -0.35
CA GLN A 180 7.41 -10.74 -0.08
C GLN A 180 8.26 -9.77 -0.91
N ALA A 181 7.91 -9.56 -2.19
CA ALA A 181 8.57 -8.55 -3.02
C ALA A 181 8.39 -7.15 -2.41
N HIS A 182 7.19 -6.79 -1.96
CA HIS A 182 6.94 -5.52 -1.27
C HIS A 182 7.73 -5.39 0.04
N GLN A 183 7.91 -6.46 0.83
CA GLN A 183 8.81 -6.42 1.99
C GLN A 183 10.25 -6.11 1.59
N GLY A 184 10.74 -6.73 0.51
CA GLY A 184 12.07 -6.45 -0.04
C GLY A 184 12.21 -4.98 -0.46
N PHE A 185 11.22 -4.45 -1.19
CA PHE A 185 11.20 -3.05 -1.61
C PHE A 185 11.15 -2.08 -0.44
N LEU A 186 10.31 -2.33 0.57
CA LEU A 186 10.24 -1.50 1.78
C LEU A 186 11.57 -1.49 2.55
N GLY A 187 12.28 -2.62 2.58
CA GLY A 187 13.61 -2.70 3.17
C GLY A 187 14.64 -1.81 2.45
N VAL A 188 14.70 -1.88 1.12
CA VAL A 188 15.60 -1.06 0.30
C VAL A 188 15.21 0.42 0.36
N ALA A 189 13.92 0.73 0.26
CA ALA A 189 13.40 2.10 0.29
C ALA A 189 13.71 2.81 1.62
N GLN A 190 13.64 2.11 2.76
CA GLN A 190 14.03 2.70 4.03
C GLN A 190 15.53 3.04 4.07
N ASN A 191 16.40 2.16 3.59
CA ASN A 191 17.84 2.41 3.56
C ASN A 191 18.20 3.62 2.67
N ALA A 192 17.49 3.77 1.55
CA ALA A 192 17.61 4.95 0.70
C ALA A 192 17.11 6.22 1.41
N ASN A 193 15.96 6.17 2.10
CA ASN A 193 15.41 7.33 2.80
C ASN A 193 16.33 7.79 3.95
N SER A 194 16.89 6.85 4.72
CA SER A 194 17.88 7.15 5.77
C SER A 194 19.08 7.94 5.22
N SER A 195 19.62 7.50 4.08
CA SER A 195 20.73 8.19 3.41
C SER A 195 20.36 9.60 2.94
N VAL A 196 19.13 9.81 2.45
CA VAL A 196 18.65 11.14 2.03
C VAL A 196 18.49 12.08 3.23
N THR A 197 17.98 11.60 4.36
CA THR A 197 17.93 12.40 5.59
C THR A 197 19.31 12.84 6.06
N ASP A 198 20.32 11.98 5.94
CA ASP A 198 21.70 12.31 6.32
C ASP A 198 22.29 13.39 5.40
N LEU A 199 22.09 13.26 4.08
CA LEU A 199 22.49 14.28 3.10
C LEU A 199 21.79 15.63 3.34
N ASN A 200 20.53 15.62 3.74
CA ASN A 200 19.79 16.84 4.09
C ASN A 200 20.34 17.47 5.38
N ALA A 201 20.72 16.66 6.37
CA ALA A 201 21.35 17.15 7.60
C ALA A 201 22.74 17.73 7.32
N ASP A 202 23.54 17.07 6.50
CA ASP A 202 24.88 17.52 6.14
C ASP A 202 24.86 18.74 5.23
N SER A 203 23.94 18.84 4.28
CA SER A 203 23.76 20.06 3.48
C SER A 203 23.30 21.25 4.34
N ALA A 204 22.42 21.04 5.31
CA ALA A 204 22.04 22.07 6.28
C ALA A 204 23.23 22.52 7.14
N ARG A 205 24.08 21.57 7.57
CA ARG A 205 25.33 21.88 8.29
C ARG A 205 26.32 22.66 7.42
N LEU A 206 26.49 22.29 6.16
CA LEU A 206 27.37 22.99 5.22
C LEU A 206 26.88 24.42 4.94
N LEU A 207 25.58 24.61 4.75
CA LEU A 207 24.99 25.96 4.61
C LEU A 207 25.20 26.79 5.88
N ALA A 208 24.97 26.20 7.05
CA ALA A 208 25.23 26.89 8.32
C ALA A 208 26.71 27.28 8.48
N LEU A 209 27.64 26.42 8.07
CA LEU A 209 29.08 26.70 8.05
C LEU A 209 29.43 27.80 7.04
N GLN A 210 28.86 27.78 5.84
CA GLN A 210 29.07 28.82 4.83
C GLN A 210 28.53 30.18 5.29
N VAL A 211 27.34 30.21 5.87
CA VAL A 211 26.75 31.43 6.44
C VAL A 211 27.63 31.94 7.57
N ARG A 212 28.09 31.06 8.47
CA ARG A 212 28.98 31.44 9.57
C ARG A 212 30.31 31.99 9.06
N GLN A 213 30.96 31.33 8.11
CA GLN A 213 32.21 31.79 7.52
C GLN A 213 32.03 33.10 6.74
N GLY A 214 30.91 33.26 6.03
CA GLY A 214 30.54 34.49 5.34
C GLY A 214 30.32 35.65 6.31
N LEU A 215 29.67 35.41 7.45
CA LEU A 215 29.49 36.40 8.52
C LEU A 215 30.80 36.70 9.25
N GLU A 216 31.67 35.72 9.48
CA GLU A 216 32.99 35.93 10.07
C GLU A 216 33.90 36.73 9.11
N ALA A 217 33.83 36.47 7.80
CA ALA A 217 34.55 37.20 6.77
C ALA A 217 34.00 38.62 6.54
N ALA A 218 32.68 38.82 6.62
CA ALA A 218 32.04 40.12 6.44
C ALA A 218 32.02 40.98 7.72
N GLY A 219 32.05 40.35 8.91
CA GLY A 219 31.72 40.99 10.18
C GLY A 219 32.89 41.21 11.13
N ASN A 220 34.04 40.53 10.97
CA ASN A 220 35.09 40.56 12.00
C ASN A 220 36.34 41.41 11.68
N ARG A 221 36.44 42.05 10.50
CA ARG A 221 37.40 43.14 10.21
C ARG A 221 36.90 43.98 9.01
N PRO A 222 36.63 45.31 9.08
CA PRO A 222 36.77 46.26 10.18
C PRO A 222 35.43 46.94 10.50
N ILE A 223 34.81 46.65 11.65
CA ILE A 223 33.96 47.66 12.33
C ILE A 223 34.74 48.18 13.54
N ALA A 224 35.43 47.27 14.24
CA ALA A 224 36.37 47.62 15.30
C ALA A 224 37.64 48.38 14.83
N ASN A 225 38.00 48.32 13.54
CA ASN A 225 39.18 49.01 12.98
C ASN A 225 38.85 50.32 12.26
N VAL A 226 37.57 50.73 12.20
CA VAL A 226 37.14 52.00 11.56
C VAL A 226 36.93 53.11 12.59
N GLU A 227 36.88 52.78 13.88
CA GLU A 227 36.72 53.75 14.96
C GLU A 227 37.78 54.87 15.01
N PRO A 228 39.07 54.68 14.62
CA PRO A 228 40.03 55.78 14.68
C PRO A 228 39.78 56.88 13.62
N GLN A 229 39.10 56.57 12.51
CA GLN A 229 38.86 57.54 11.44
C GLN A 229 37.70 58.49 11.75
N ALA A 230 36.73 58.05 12.56
CA ALA A 230 35.65 58.90 13.06
C ALA A 230 36.17 59.97 14.03
N VAL A 231 37.19 59.62 14.85
CA VAL A 231 37.82 60.57 15.78
C VAL A 231 38.64 61.62 15.05
N LEU A 232 39.38 61.24 13.99
CA LEU A 232 40.15 62.19 13.17
C LEU A 232 39.28 63.15 12.35
N ALA A 233 38.06 62.75 11.97
CA ALA A 233 37.11 63.63 11.29
C ALA A 233 36.51 64.70 12.21
N LEU A 234 36.39 64.41 13.51
CA LEU A 234 35.84 65.34 14.51
C LEU A 234 36.78 66.51 14.84
N PHE A 235 38.09 66.36 14.65
CA PHE A 235 39.09 67.40 14.92
C PHE A 235 39.47 68.26 13.70
N ARG A 236 38.81 68.06 12.54
CA ARG A 236 39.11 68.76 11.28
C ARG A 236 38.03 69.77 10.84
N ALA A 237 36.99 69.96 11.65
CA ALA A 237 35.91 70.94 11.43
C ALA A 237 36.13 72.20 12.28
#